data_AF-A0A8H4H3G1-F1
#
_entry.id   AF-A0A8H4H3G1-F1
#
_cell.length_a   1.000
_cell.length_b   1.000
_cell.length_c   1.000
_cell.angle_alpha   90.00
_cell.angle_beta   90.00
_cell.angle_gamma   90.00
#
_symmetry.space_group_name_H-M   'P 1'
#
loop_
_entity.id
_entity.type
_entity.pdbx_description
1 polymer ?
#
loop_
_entity_poly.entity_id
_entity_poly.type
_entity_poly.pdbx_seq_one_letter_code
_entity_poly.pdbx_strand_id
1 'polypeptide(L)'
;MLGLLSSYLPAWQSRRPYQATLCRATPVLVCMHACLLPQEQWPWTTAQTLIQAAVHLPHTYTEQVYIPRLKSNLTVQGYTCNAKSYKHNKVTITYNLALIKTTSDDLTATLRQWNPNTKIYNLNIFTNSAICNSQNGCRIKTNYNTTGYISNITYANIRVQNASVYGIDVQQDYLNGSPTGCPSNWVLIENVNFRNVVGTAASNASHYIILCETGSCRGFTFESVRITGGGVNSSCNYPASGCP
;
A
#
# COMPACT_ATOMS: atom_id res chain seq x y z
N MET A 1 14.75 41.07 -45.29
CA MET A 1 13.38 40.75 -44.83
C MET A 1 13.49 39.80 -43.64
N LEU A 2 13.47 40.34 -42.42
CA LEU A 2 13.28 39.59 -41.18
C LEU A 2 11.83 39.81 -40.75
N GLY A 3 11.04 38.74 -40.71
CA GLY A 3 9.66 38.77 -40.25
C GLY A 3 9.57 38.40 -38.77
N LEU A 4 9.20 39.37 -37.94
CA LEU A 4 8.68 39.16 -36.59
C LEU A 4 7.26 38.59 -36.70
N LEU A 5 6.99 37.46 -36.03
CA LEU A 5 5.62 37.02 -35.78
C LEU A 5 5.38 36.89 -34.28
N SER A 6 4.37 37.66 -33.87
CA SER A 6 3.85 37.93 -32.55
C SER A 6 3.32 36.68 -31.84
N SER A 7 3.55 36.65 -30.53
CA SER A 7 2.99 35.73 -29.55
C SER A 7 1.46 35.84 -29.46
N TYR A 8 0.80 34.68 -29.44
CA TYR A 8 -0.55 34.50 -28.89
C TYR A 8 -0.55 33.23 -28.03
N LEU A 9 -0.41 33.40 -26.71
CA LEU A 9 -0.73 32.40 -25.70
C LEU A 9 -2.04 32.83 -25.04
N PRO A 10 -3.07 31.96 -24.94
CA PRO A 10 -4.28 32.30 -24.20
C PRO A 10 -3.98 32.43 -22.71
N ALA A 11 -4.49 33.50 -22.11
CA ALA A 11 -4.41 33.80 -20.70
C ALA A 11 -5.08 32.68 -19.86
N TRP A 12 -4.27 31.89 -19.15
CA TRP A 12 -4.75 31.11 -18.02
C TRP A 12 -4.98 32.05 -16.84
N GLN A 13 -6.24 32.44 -16.67
CA GLN A 13 -6.70 33.17 -15.49
C GLN A 13 -6.30 32.43 -14.21
N SER A 14 -5.66 33.18 -13.31
CA SER A 14 -5.28 32.79 -11.97
C SER A 14 -6.51 32.39 -11.14
N ARG A 15 -6.85 31.10 -11.13
CA ARG A 15 -7.70 30.57 -10.06
C ARG A 15 -6.87 30.60 -8.78
N ARG A 16 -7.37 31.38 -7.81
CA ARG A 16 -6.82 31.55 -6.47
C ARG A 16 -6.35 30.20 -5.91
N PRO A 17 -5.16 30.10 -5.29
CA PRO A 17 -4.77 28.89 -4.60
C PRO A 17 -5.80 28.63 -3.51
N TYR A 18 -6.39 27.43 -3.53
CA TYR A 18 -7.06 26.87 -2.36
C TYR A 18 -6.03 26.91 -1.23
N GLN A 19 -6.14 27.87 -0.32
CA GLN A 19 -5.43 27.85 0.95
C GLN A 19 -6.05 26.73 1.79
N ALA A 20 -5.70 25.49 1.48
CA ALA A 20 -5.81 24.42 2.44
C ALA A 20 -4.91 24.82 3.61
N THR A 21 -5.51 25.10 4.76
CA THR A 21 -4.77 25.27 6.02
C THR A 21 -3.99 23.98 6.25
N LEU A 22 -2.72 23.98 5.87
CA LEU A 22 -1.80 22.86 6.07
C LEU A 22 -1.76 22.58 7.56
N CYS A 23 -2.18 21.38 7.95
CA CYS A 23 -1.98 20.90 9.30
C CYS A 23 -0.48 20.98 9.58
N ARG A 24 -0.10 21.53 10.73
CA ARG A 24 1.30 21.57 11.22
C ARG A 24 1.82 20.15 11.54
N ALA A 25 1.62 19.18 10.65
CA ALA A 25 2.50 18.03 10.59
C ALA A 25 3.82 18.60 10.10
N THR A 26 4.89 18.53 10.90
CA THR A 26 6.25 18.84 10.42
C THR A 26 6.55 17.94 9.22
N PRO A 27 6.56 18.44 7.98
CA PRO A 27 6.80 17.61 6.81
C PRO A 27 8.22 17.90 6.30
N VAL A 28 9.05 16.87 6.23
CA VAL A 28 10.06 16.87 5.16
C VAL A 28 9.25 16.58 3.89
N LEU A 29 8.90 17.65 3.17
CA LEU A 29 8.06 17.61 1.99
C LEU A 29 8.89 17.12 0.80
N VAL A 30 8.60 15.93 0.29
CA VAL A 30 9.03 15.49 -1.05
C VAL A 30 7.77 15.24 -1.86
N CYS A 31 7.40 16.20 -2.72
CA CYS A 31 6.36 16.03 -3.71
C CYS A 31 6.85 15.10 -4.82
N MET A 32 6.32 13.88 -4.90
CA MET A 32 6.38 13.11 -6.14
C MET A 32 5.22 13.54 -7.04
N HIS A 33 5.45 14.57 -7.86
CA HIS A 33 4.81 14.64 -9.18
C HIS A 33 5.69 13.80 -10.11
N ALA A 34 5.43 12.50 -10.20
CA ALA A 34 6.19 11.62 -11.07
C ALA A 34 5.25 10.63 -11.77
N CYS A 35 4.58 11.05 -12.84
CA CYS A 35 4.14 10.13 -13.87
C CYS A 35 3.75 10.86 -15.16
N LEU A 36 4.73 11.28 -15.96
CA LEU A 36 4.59 11.47 -17.41
C LEU A 36 5.97 11.38 -18.10
N LEU A 37 6.80 10.35 -17.87
CA LEU A 37 7.87 10.00 -18.83
C LEU A 37 8.17 8.50 -18.82
N PRO A 38 8.61 7.92 -19.97
CA PRO A 38 8.85 6.49 -20.16
C PRO A 38 9.99 5.96 -19.26
N GLN A 39 10.03 4.65 -19.06
CA GLN A 39 10.91 3.91 -18.14
C GLN A 39 12.44 4.00 -18.37
N GLU A 40 12.94 4.91 -19.20
CA GLU A 40 14.37 5.11 -19.41
C GLU A 40 14.72 6.58 -19.28
N GLN A 41 15.77 6.86 -18.51
CA GLN A 41 16.34 8.19 -18.19
C GLN A 41 15.77 8.88 -16.95
N TRP A 42 16.13 8.39 -15.76
CA TRP A 42 16.84 9.24 -14.79
C TRP A 42 17.88 8.38 -14.06
N PRO A 43 19.18 8.76 -14.10
CA PRO A 43 20.17 8.11 -13.26
C PRO A 43 19.95 8.60 -11.83
N TRP A 44 19.72 7.70 -10.89
CA TRP A 44 19.94 7.98 -9.46
C TRP A 44 21.46 8.11 -9.22
N THR A 45 22.09 9.15 -9.78
CA THR A 45 23.50 9.43 -9.55
C THR A 45 23.68 9.97 -8.14
N THR A 46 24.18 9.08 -7.27
CA THR A 46 25.19 9.35 -6.24
C THR A 46 25.10 10.68 -5.51
N ALA A 47 24.39 10.69 -4.37
CA ALA A 47 24.88 11.09 -3.05
C ALA A 47 23.68 11.47 -2.18
N GLN A 48 23.47 10.76 -1.07
CA GLN A 48 23.16 11.34 0.24
C GLN A 48 22.74 10.24 1.21
N THR A 49 23.51 10.09 2.29
CA THR A 49 23.27 9.27 3.47
C THR A 49 22.12 9.82 4.35
N LEU A 50 21.15 10.50 3.74
CA LEU A 50 20.03 11.13 4.44
C LEU A 50 18.83 10.18 4.44
N ILE A 51 18.19 10.07 5.59
CA ILE A 51 16.88 9.43 5.73
C ILE A 51 15.95 10.08 4.71
N GLN A 52 15.47 9.33 3.73
CA GLN A 52 14.49 9.83 2.78
C GLN A 52 13.11 9.77 3.45
N ALA A 53 12.38 10.88 3.42
CA ALA A 53 10.99 10.94 3.85
C ALA A 53 10.13 11.33 2.64
N ALA A 54 9.18 10.49 2.26
CA ALA A 54 8.19 10.77 1.23
C ALA A 54 6.85 11.08 1.92
N VAL A 55 6.38 12.31 1.76
CA VAL A 55 5.07 12.75 2.28
C VAL A 55 4.12 12.91 1.10
N HIS A 56 3.07 12.09 1.08
CA HIS A 56 2.03 12.19 0.05
C HIS A 56 0.98 13.22 0.47
N LEU A 57 0.65 14.13 -0.45
CA LEU A 57 -0.39 15.14 -0.22
C LEU A 57 -1.78 14.50 -0.25
N PRO A 58 -2.80 15.11 0.40
CA PRO A 58 -4.19 14.65 0.33
C PRO A 58 -4.65 14.40 -1.11
N HIS A 59 -4.75 13.14 -1.52
CA HIS A 59 -5.19 12.74 -2.85
C HIS A 59 -5.49 11.23 -2.91
N THR A 60 -6.17 10.82 -3.98
CA THR A 60 -6.30 9.42 -4.38
C THR A 60 -5.37 9.15 -5.56
N TYR A 61 -4.32 8.37 -5.33
CA TYR A 61 -3.36 7.94 -6.33
C TYR A 61 -3.80 6.59 -6.90
N THR A 62 -4.03 6.52 -8.21
CA THR A 62 -4.40 5.30 -8.92
C THR A 62 -3.20 4.78 -9.72
N GLU A 63 -2.22 4.24 -9.01
CA GLU A 63 -0.96 3.77 -9.56
C GLU A 63 -0.31 2.74 -8.63
N GLN A 64 0.57 1.91 -9.19
CA GLN A 64 1.42 1.07 -8.36
C GLN A 64 2.53 1.91 -7.74
N VAL A 65 2.66 1.87 -6.43
CA VAL A 65 3.80 2.46 -5.73
C VAL A 65 4.88 1.39 -5.58
N TYR A 66 6.02 1.60 -6.23
CA TYR A 66 7.20 0.74 -6.09
C TYR A 66 8.33 1.49 -5.39
N ILE A 67 8.78 0.96 -4.27
CA ILE A 67 9.93 1.42 -3.50
C ILE A 67 11.08 0.44 -3.78
N PRO A 68 12.06 0.81 -4.62
CA PRO A 68 13.21 -0.04 -4.91
C PRO A 68 14.13 -0.14 -3.69
N ARG A 69 15.13 -1.03 -3.73
CA ARG A 69 16.20 -1.03 -2.72
C ARG A 69 16.98 0.28 -2.77
N LEU A 70 17.09 0.96 -1.63
CA LEU A 70 17.85 2.19 -1.44
C LEU A 70 19.08 1.90 -0.57
N LYS A 71 20.05 2.83 -0.59
CA LYS A 71 21.21 2.78 0.32
C LYS A 71 20.89 3.32 1.72
N SER A 72 19.73 3.96 1.88
CA SER A 72 19.30 4.61 3.12
C SER A 72 17.93 4.10 3.57
N ASN A 73 17.62 4.39 4.83
CA ASN A 73 16.29 4.14 5.37
C ASN A 73 15.28 5.07 4.70
N LEU A 74 14.06 4.56 4.51
CA LEU A 74 12.95 5.32 3.94
C LEU A 74 11.81 5.40 4.94
N THR A 75 11.19 6.57 5.01
CA THR A 75 9.93 6.79 5.70
C THR A 75 8.89 7.27 4.70
N VAL A 76 7.80 6.53 4.56
CA VAL A 76 6.64 6.89 3.74
C VAL A 76 5.48 7.21 4.66
N GLN A 77 4.99 8.45 4.56
CA GLN A 77 3.91 8.94 5.39
C GLN A 77 2.80 9.55 4.54
N GLY A 78 1.57 9.09 4.76
CA GLY A 78 0.40 9.79 4.25
C GLY A 78 0.06 11.03 5.07
N TYR A 79 -0.54 12.02 4.43
CA TYR A 79 -1.03 13.22 5.10
C TYR A 79 -2.13 12.92 6.12
N THR A 80 -1.94 13.41 7.34
CA THR A 80 -2.93 13.40 8.43
C THR A 80 -2.65 14.56 9.37
N CYS A 81 -3.70 15.06 10.03
CA CYS A 81 -3.58 16.09 11.07
C CYS A 81 -3.28 15.49 12.45
N ASN A 82 -3.38 14.16 12.59
CA ASN A 82 -2.97 13.43 13.78
C ASN A 82 -2.13 12.21 13.35
N ALA A 83 -0.80 12.34 13.40
CA ALA A 83 0.12 11.29 12.98
C ALA A 83 0.03 10.00 13.83
N LYS A 84 -0.61 10.06 15.01
CA LYS A 84 -0.83 8.92 15.91
C LYS A 84 -2.15 8.18 15.63
N SER A 85 -2.96 8.63 14.66
CA SER A 85 -4.28 8.05 14.38
C SER A 85 -4.47 7.76 12.90
N TYR A 86 -5.15 6.64 12.62
CA TYR A 86 -5.57 6.24 11.28
C TYR A 86 -6.88 6.92 10.81
N LYS A 87 -7.65 7.56 11.70
CA LYS A 87 -9.04 8.02 11.41
C LYS A 87 -9.13 9.14 10.36
N HIS A 88 -8.03 9.86 10.12
CA HIS A 88 -8.01 11.02 9.25
C HIS A 88 -6.88 10.96 8.21
N ASN A 89 -6.47 9.75 7.83
CA ASN A 89 -5.59 9.55 6.68
C ASN A 89 -6.26 10.14 5.43
N LYS A 90 -5.56 11.08 4.76
CA LYS A 90 -6.06 11.77 3.55
C LYS A 90 -5.42 11.26 2.27
N VAL A 91 -4.52 10.29 2.36
CA VAL A 91 -3.83 9.69 1.22
C VAL A 91 -4.41 8.32 0.96
N THR A 92 -4.90 8.12 -0.25
CA THR A 92 -5.36 6.83 -0.74
C THR A 92 -4.47 6.39 -1.88
N ILE A 93 -3.97 5.15 -1.83
CA ILE A 93 -3.27 4.53 -2.94
C ILE A 93 -4.08 3.31 -3.36
N THR A 94 -4.38 3.23 -4.66
CA THR A 94 -5.10 2.08 -5.24
C THR A 94 -4.45 1.69 -6.56
N TYR A 95 -4.39 0.40 -6.82
CA TYR A 95 -3.85 -0.14 -8.06
C TYR A 95 -4.51 -1.48 -8.36
N ASN A 96 -4.96 -1.69 -9.59
CA ASN A 96 -5.70 -2.90 -9.96
C ASN A 96 -5.10 -3.54 -11.21
N LEU A 97 -3.99 -4.28 -11.03
CA LEU A 97 -3.46 -5.17 -12.06
C LEU A 97 -3.84 -6.61 -11.72
N ALA A 98 -4.66 -7.22 -12.57
CA ALA A 98 -4.99 -8.64 -12.46
C ALA A 98 -3.77 -9.51 -12.83
N LEU A 99 -3.58 -10.63 -12.13
CA LEU A 99 -2.47 -11.55 -12.39
C LEU A 99 -2.44 -12.04 -13.84
N ILE A 100 -3.61 -12.31 -14.44
CA ILE A 100 -3.72 -12.74 -15.84
C ILE A 100 -3.10 -11.75 -16.84
N LYS A 101 -2.88 -10.50 -16.43
CA LYS A 101 -2.29 -9.43 -17.24
C LYS A 101 -0.79 -9.23 -16.97
N THR A 102 -0.15 -10.11 -16.19
CA THR A 102 1.26 -9.98 -15.83
C THR A 102 1.92 -11.35 -15.63
N THR A 103 3.24 -11.38 -15.61
CA THR A 103 4.04 -12.60 -15.43
C THR A 103 4.44 -12.84 -13.98
N SER A 104 4.20 -11.89 -13.09
CA SER A 104 4.61 -11.96 -11.68
C SER A 104 3.52 -11.46 -10.75
N ASP A 105 3.23 -12.25 -9.72
CA ASP A 105 2.34 -11.85 -8.63
C ASP A 105 2.83 -10.59 -7.90
N ASP A 106 4.15 -10.35 -7.86
CA ASP A 106 4.69 -9.13 -7.25
C ASP A 106 4.22 -7.86 -7.96
N LEU A 107 4.03 -7.94 -9.29
CA LEU A 107 3.53 -6.82 -10.10
C LEU A 107 2.05 -6.51 -9.86
N THR A 108 1.31 -7.37 -9.15
CA THR A 108 -0.11 -7.11 -8.84
C THR A 108 -0.32 -6.27 -7.58
N ALA A 109 0.73 -6.08 -6.77
CA ALA A 109 0.63 -5.36 -5.50
C ALA A 109 0.47 -3.84 -5.70
N THR A 110 -0.34 -3.19 -4.85
CA THR A 110 -0.49 -1.72 -4.85
C THR A 110 0.72 -0.99 -4.31
N LEU A 111 1.30 -1.50 -3.24
CA LEU A 111 2.51 -0.96 -2.64
C LEU A 111 3.56 -2.07 -2.59
N ARG A 112 4.60 -1.94 -3.41
CA ARG A 112 5.74 -2.85 -3.50
C ARG A 112 6.91 -2.23 -2.76
N GLN A 113 7.16 -2.73 -1.57
CA GLN A 113 8.16 -2.21 -0.65
C GLN A 113 9.38 -3.15 -0.65
N TRP A 114 10.47 -2.79 -1.35
CA TRP A 114 11.67 -3.64 -1.46
C TRP A 114 12.88 -3.11 -0.65
N ASN A 115 12.81 -1.89 -0.14
CA ASN A 115 13.87 -1.26 0.65
C ASN A 115 13.94 -1.78 2.11
N PRO A 116 15.06 -2.29 2.63
CA PRO A 116 15.14 -2.63 4.05
C PRO A 116 14.92 -1.40 4.96
N ASN A 117 14.54 -1.62 6.23
CA ASN A 117 14.36 -0.57 7.23
C ASN A 117 13.37 0.53 6.81
N THR A 118 12.32 0.16 6.07
CA THR A 118 11.30 1.12 5.62
C THR A 118 10.19 1.24 6.65
N LYS A 119 9.77 2.48 6.93
CA LYS A 119 8.58 2.78 7.74
C LYS A 119 7.47 3.28 6.84
N ILE A 120 6.29 2.67 6.88
CA ILE A 120 5.11 3.08 6.13
C ILE A 120 3.99 3.35 7.12
N TYR A 121 3.39 4.54 7.05
CA TYR A 121 2.29 4.87 7.93
C TYR A 121 1.27 5.87 7.36
N ASN A 122 0.06 5.80 7.92
CA ASN A 122 -1.05 6.73 7.67
C ASN A 122 -1.53 6.73 6.21
N LEU A 123 -1.65 5.54 5.61
CA LEU A 123 -2.13 5.35 4.24
C LEU A 123 -3.45 4.57 4.25
N ASN A 124 -4.38 4.99 3.39
CA ASN A 124 -5.50 4.16 2.99
C ASN A 124 -5.04 3.35 1.78
N ILE A 125 -4.99 2.03 1.92
CA ILE A 125 -4.52 1.12 0.88
C ILE A 125 -5.73 0.37 0.36
N PHE A 126 -6.09 0.62 -0.90
CA PHE A 126 -7.35 0.17 -1.52
C PHE A 126 -8.60 0.61 -0.75
N THR A 127 -9.32 1.62 -1.27
CA THR A 127 -10.65 1.94 -0.77
C THR A 127 -11.66 2.06 -1.90
N ASN A 128 -12.93 1.74 -1.63
CA ASN A 128 -14.04 1.83 -2.60
C ASN A 128 -13.70 1.12 -3.93
N SER A 129 -13.23 -0.13 -3.83
CA SER A 129 -12.62 -0.85 -4.96
C SER A 129 -13.20 -2.25 -5.09
N ALA A 130 -13.07 -2.84 -6.27
CA ALA A 130 -13.36 -4.24 -6.50
C ALA A 130 -12.09 -4.97 -6.95
N ILE A 131 -11.82 -6.13 -6.35
CA ILE A 131 -10.69 -7.01 -6.69
C ILE A 131 -11.31 -8.27 -7.27
N CYS A 132 -11.15 -8.48 -8.58
CA CYS A 132 -11.86 -9.51 -9.32
C CYS A 132 -10.87 -10.48 -9.99
N ASN A 133 -11.08 -11.79 -9.82
CA ASN A 133 -10.29 -12.84 -10.46
C ASN A 133 -8.77 -12.68 -10.24
N SER A 134 -8.40 -12.33 -9.01
CA SER A 134 -7.02 -12.20 -8.56
C SER A 134 -6.65 -13.37 -7.65
N GLN A 135 -5.35 -13.63 -7.47
CA GLN A 135 -4.91 -14.61 -6.47
C GLN A 135 -5.39 -14.26 -5.07
N ASN A 136 -5.25 -12.98 -4.71
CA ASN A 136 -5.58 -12.49 -3.38
C ASN A 136 -6.54 -11.30 -3.47
N GLY A 137 -7.37 -11.14 -2.46
CA GLY A 137 -8.08 -9.88 -2.21
C GLY A 137 -7.15 -8.86 -1.54
N CYS A 138 -7.39 -8.54 -0.27
CA CYS A 138 -6.53 -7.60 0.44
C CYS A 138 -5.25 -8.31 0.90
N ARG A 139 -4.07 -7.72 0.66
CA ARG A 139 -2.81 -8.38 1.00
C ARG A 139 -1.76 -7.47 1.63
N ILE A 140 -1.17 -7.91 2.74
CA ILE A 140 0.08 -7.39 3.30
C ILE A 140 1.07 -8.54 3.40
N LYS A 141 2.18 -8.45 2.66
CA LYS A 141 3.26 -9.44 2.72
C LYS A 141 4.55 -8.75 3.17
N THR A 142 5.32 -9.39 4.06
CA THR A 142 6.66 -8.91 4.43
C THR A 142 7.70 -9.99 4.19
N ASN A 143 8.87 -9.59 3.68
CA ASN A 143 9.95 -10.53 3.44
C ASN A 143 10.48 -11.10 4.76
N TYR A 144 10.72 -12.41 4.78
CA TYR A 144 11.35 -13.13 5.87
C TYR A 144 12.71 -12.53 6.20
N ASN A 145 13.00 -12.38 7.50
CA ASN A 145 14.26 -11.86 8.03
C ASN A 145 14.63 -10.46 7.50
N THR A 146 13.63 -9.60 7.33
CA THR A 146 13.82 -8.18 6.99
C THR A 146 13.25 -7.28 8.08
N THR A 147 13.77 -6.06 8.17
CA THR A 147 13.33 -5.06 9.14
C THR A 147 12.42 -4.02 8.52
N GLY A 148 11.40 -3.60 9.27
CA GLY A 148 10.46 -2.59 8.79
C GLY A 148 9.38 -2.24 9.81
N TYR A 149 8.55 -1.27 9.46
CA TYR A 149 7.41 -0.86 10.27
C TYR A 149 6.25 -0.47 9.37
N ILE A 150 5.12 -1.14 9.51
CA ILE A 150 3.88 -0.88 8.78
C ILE A 150 2.83 -0.51 9.82
N SER A 151 2.26 0.70 9.77
CA SER A 151 1.29 1.11 10.77
C SER A 151 0.16 1.98 10.23
N ASN A 152 -1.01 1.93 10.87
CA ASN A 152 -2.16 2.77 10.53
C ASN A 152 -2.60 2.61 9.06
N ILE A 153 -2.72 1.35 8.63
CA ILE A 153 -3.17 0.98 7.27
C ILE A 153 -4.66 0.68 7.30
N THR A 154 -5.41 1.22 6.34
CA THR A 154 -6.85 0.95 6.21
C THR A 154 -7.19 0.39 4.83
N TYR A 155 -7.82 -0.79 4.80
CA TYR A 155 -8.54 -1.38 3.67
C TYR A 155 -10.04 -1.18 3.91
N ALA A 156 -10.75 -0.46 3.04
CA ALA A 156 -12.15 -0.11 3.30
C ALA A 156 -13.08 -0.15 2.08
N ASN A 157 -14.29 -0.68 2.25
CA ASN A 157 -15.30 -0.79 1.19
C ASN A 157 -14.76 -1.52 -0.04
N ILE A 158 -14.27 -2.74 0.17
CA ILE A 158 -13.66 -3.55 -0.89
C ILE A 158 -14.54 -4.75 -1.18
N ARG A 159 -14.90 -4.93 -2.45
CA ARG A 159 -15.56 -6.13 -2.93
C ARG A 159 -14.56 -7.09 -3.54
N VAL A 160 -14.29 -8.21 -2.88
CA VAL A 160 -13.47 -9.30 -3.42
C VAL A 160 -14.36 -10.24 -4.23
N GLN A 161 -13.96 -10.58 -5.44
CA GLN A 161 -14.71 -11.49 -6.31
C GLN A 161 -13.77 -12.57 -6.84
N ASN A 162 -14.08 -13.82 -6.49
CA ASN A 162 -13.36 -14.99 -6.99
C ASN A 162 -11.85 -14.92 -6.73
N ALA A 163 -11.45 -14.68 -5.48
CA ALA A 163 -10.04 -14.79 -5.09
C ALA A 163 -9.58 -16.25 -5.19
N SER A 164 -8.51 -16.54 -5.93
CA SER A 164 -8.11 -17.92 -6.23
C SER A 164 -7.20 -18.57 -5.17
N VAL A 165 -6.69 -17.80 -4.19
CA VAL A 165 -5.85 -18.30 -3.10
C VAL A 165 -6.38 -17.80 -1.75
N TYR A 166 -6.41 -16.49 -1.52
CA TYR A 166 -6.84 -15.89 -0.25
C TYR A 166 -7.77 -14.69 -0.44
N GLY A 167 -8.88 -14.65 0.30
CA GLY A 167 -9.70 -13.43 0.37
C GLY A 167 -8.96 -12.27 1.06
N ILE A 168 -8.34 -12.54 2.20
CA ILE A 168 -7.41 -11.62 2.88
C ILE A 168 -6.14 -12.39 3.25
N ASP A 169 -4.99 -11.78 2.98
CA ASP A 169 -3.66 -12.34 3.21
C ASP A 169 -2.80 -11.35 4.01
N VAL A 170 -2.43 -11.71 5.23
CA VAL A 170 -1.41 -10.97 6.00
C VAL A 170 -0.34 -11.94 6.49
N GLN A 171 0.83 -11.95 5.85
CA GLN A 171 1.87 -12.94 6.12
C GLN A 171 3.27 -12.31 6.22
N GLN A 172 4.06 -12.79 7.18
CA GLN A 172 5.41 -12.26 7.49
C GLN A 172 6.58 -13.21 7.16
N ASP A 173 6.34 -14.14 6.25
CA ASP A 173 7.17 -15.32 6.04
C ASP A 173 7.64 -15.48 4.59
N TYR A 174 7.55 -14.42 3.77
CA TYR A 174 7.86 -14.50 2.35
C TYR A 174 9.37 -14.55 2.08
N LEU A 175 9.85 -15.60 1.44
CA LEU A 175 11.25 -15.72 1.00
C LEU A 175 11.29 -16.11 -0.47
N ASN A 176 12.07 -15.38 -1.27
CA ASN A 176 12.24 -15.65 -2.72
C ASN A 176 10.93 -15.78 -3.50
N GLY A 177 9.89 -15.04 -3.10
CA GLY A 177 8.59 -15.01 -3.79
C GLY A 177 7.55 -15.99 -3.26
N SER A 178 7.88 -16.84 -2.28
CA SER A 178 6.96 -17.82 -1.71
C SER A 178 6.90 -17.75 -0.18
N PRO A 179 5.74 -18.05 0.45
CA PRO A 179 5.65 -18.26 1.90
C PRO A 179 6.53 -19.43 2.33
N THR A 180 7.18 -19.30 3.49
CA THR A 180 8.00 -20.36 4.11
C THR A 180 7.22 -21.18 5.13
N GLY A 181 6.06 -20.68 5.58
CA GLY A 181 5.30 -21.18 6.72
C GLY A 181 5.83 -20.70 8.08
N CYS A 182 6.98 -20.01 8.12
CA CYS A 182 7.65 -19.57 9.33
C CYS A 182 7.81 -18.04 9.32
N PRO A 183 6.96 -17.27 10.02
CA PRO A 183 7.07 -15.82 10.04
C PRO A 183 8.34 -15.36 10.80
N SER A 184 8.72 -14.10 10.58
CA SER A 184 9.82 -13.46 11.31
C SER A 184 9.34 -12.17 12.00
N ASN A 185 9.98 -11.78 13.11
CA ASN A 185 9.50 -10.69 13.99
C ASN A 185 10.04 -9.30 13.67
N TRP A 186 10.87 -9.15 12.65
CA TRP A 186 11.63 -7.92 12.42
C TRP A 186 10.89 -6.82 11.66
N VAL A 187 9.77 -7.16 11.00
CA VAL A 187 8.80 -6.17 10.51
C VAL A 187 7.65 -6.08 11.51
N LEU A 188 7.43 -4.91 12.12
CA LEU A 188 6.25 -4.72 12.97
C LEU A 188 5.08 -4.25 12.11
N ILE A 189 3.92 -4.87 12.29
CA ILE A 189 2.68 -4.52 11.61
C ILE A 189 1.64 -4.11 12.65
N GLU A 190 1.25 -2.84 12.67
CA GLU A 190 0.41 -2.28 13.71
C GLU A 190 -0.83 -1.59 13.15
N ASN A 191 -1.95 -1.65 13.86
CA ASN A 191 -3.15 -0.85 13.56
C ASN A 191 -3.64 -1.01 12.12
N VAL A 192 -3.73 -2.25 11.63
CA VAL A 192 -4.32 -2.55 10.33
C VAL A 192 -5.83 -2.69 10.49
N ASN A 193 -6.58 -1.98 9.65
CA ASN A 193 -8.02 -1.94 9.71
C ASN A 193 -8.65 -2.43 8.41
N PHE A 194 -9.46 -3.49 8.50
CA PHE A 194 -10.29 -4.00 7.43
C PHE A 194 -11.75 -3.63 7.72
N ARG A 195 -12.33 -2.75 6.89
CA ARG A 195 -13.70 -2.25 7.05
C ARG A 195 -14.53 -2.57 5.83
N ASN A 196 -15.66 -3.27 6.01
CA ASN A 196 -16.56 -3.56 4.90
C ASN A 196 -15.81 -4.21 3.71
N VAL A 197 -15.04 -5.26 4.03
CA VAL A 197 -14.32 -6.08 3.04
C VAL A 197 -15.13 -7.36 2.86
N VAL A 198 -15.88 -7.44 1.77
CA VAL A 198 -16.86 -8.50 1.54
C VAL A 198 -16.65 -9.16 0.19
N GLY A 199 -16.98 -10.44 0.05
CA GLY A 199 -16.73 -11.09 -1.23
C GLY A 199 -16.80 -12.59 -1.29
N THR A 200 -16.20 -13.13 -2.37
CA THR A 200 -16.12 -14.55 -2.65
C THR A 200 -14.68 -15.01 -2.90
N ALA A 201 -14.35 -16.21 -2.44
CA ALA A 201 -13.14 -16.96 -2.75
C ALA A 201 -13.50 -18.21 -3.58
N ALA A 202 -12.59 -18.63 -4.45
CA ALA A 202 -12.73 -19.83 -5.28
C ALA A 202 -12.80 -21.10 -4.43
N SER A 203 -13.31 -22.21 -4.98
CA SER A 203 -13.51 -23.46 -4.22
C SER A 203 -12.22 -24.10 -3.69
N ASN A 204 -11.06 -23.76 -4.23
CA ASN A 204 -9.74 -24.22 -3.78
C ASN A 204 -9.00 -23.16 -2.95
N ALA A 205 -9.65 -22.06 -2.59
CA ALA A 205 -9.09 -20.95 -1.84
C ALA A 205 -9.54 -20.97 -0.37
N SER A 206 -8.78 -20.28 0.48
CA SER A 206 -9.18 -19.95 1.86
C SER A 206 -9.76 -18.54 1.93
N HIS A 207 -10.60 -18.27 2.93
CA HIS A 207 -11.12 -16.92 3.13
C HIS A 207 -10.02 -15.99 3.66
N TYR A 208 -9.27 -16.48 4.64
CA TYR A 208 -8.27 -15.69 5.36
C TYR A 208 -7.00 -16.49 5.62
N ILE A 209 -5.86 -15.82 5.47
CA ILE A 209 -4.60 -16.23 6.08
C ILE A 209 -4.00 -15.05 6.85
N ILE A 210 -3.72 -15.26 8.13
CA ILE A 210 -2.98 -14.31 8.97
C ILE A 210 -1.86 -15.07 9.68
N LEU A 211 -0.62 -14.83 9.24
CA LEU A 211 0.57 -15.47 9.77
C LEU A 211 1.57 -14.40 10.23
N CYS A 212 1.44 -14.05 11.50
CA CYS A 212 2.30 -13.10 12.18
C CYS A 212 3.31 -13.80 13.11
N GLU A 213 4.50 -13.25 13.27
CA GLU A 213 5.40 -13.74 14.32
C GLU A 213 4.96 -13.18 15.69
N THR A 214 5.27 -13.89 16.78
CA THR A 214 4.87 -13.48 18.13
C THR A 214 5.35 -12.07 18.45
N GLY A 215 4.41 -11.18 18.83
CA GLY A 215 4.70 -9.79 19.21
C GLY A 215 4.90 -8.80 18.05
N SER A 216 4.92 -9.29 16.81
CA SER A 216 5.18 -8.45 15.63
C SER A 216 3.92 -7.83 15.01
N CYS A 217 2.74 -8.45 15.18
CA CYS A 217 1.45 -7.87 14.82
C CYS A 217 0.70 -7.31 16.04
N ARG A 218 0.08 -6.13 15.90
CA ARG A 218 -0.80 -5.57 16.93
C ARG A 218 -1.93 -4.71 16.38
N GLY A 219 -3.06 -4.68 17.09
CA GLY A 219 -4.15 -3.73 16.82
C GLY A 219 -4.87 -3.96 15.49
N PHE A 220 -4.96 -5.21 15.02
CA PHE A 220 -5.75 -5.50 13.84
C PHE A 220 -7.24 -5.42 14.18
N THR A 221 -8.00 -4.82 13.27
CA THR A 221 -9.46 -4.64 13.42
C THR A 221 -10.16 -5.13 12.17
N PHE A 222 -11.20 -5.94 12.37
CA PHE A 222 -12.04 -6.48 11.31
C PHE A 222 -13.48 -6.05 11.60
N GLU A 223 -13.98 -5.10 10.82
CA GLU A 223 -15.30 -4.51 10.98
C GLU A 223 -16.12 -4.81 9.72
N SER A 224 -17.18 -5.61 9.83
CA SER A 224 -18.00 -6.02 8.67
C SER A 224 -17.17 -6.71 7.57
N VAL A 225 -16.30 -7.65 7.97
CA VAL A 225 -15.48 -8.45 7.04
C VAL A 225 -16.16 -9.78 6.81
N ARG A 226 -16.39 -10.15 5.55
CA ARG A 226 -17.05 -11.43 5.21
C ARG A 226 -16.66 -11.91 3.82
N ILE A 227 -15.78 -12.89 3.76
CA ILE A 227 -15.51 -13.67 2.55
C ILE A 227 -16.29 -14.98 2.61
N THR A 228 -16.87 -15.39 1.48
CA THR A 228 -17.70 -16.60 1.34
C THR A 228 -17.23 -17.45 0.17
N GLY A 229 -17.82 -18.62 -0.06
CA GLY A 229 -17.27 -19.62 -0.97
C GLY A 229 -16.12 -20.34 -0.27
N GLY A 230 -14.97 -20.50 -0.94
CA GLY A 230 -13.82 -21.21 -0.36
C GLY A 230 -14.08 -22.70 -0.16
N GLY A 231 -13.03 -23.51 -0.19
CA GLY A 231 -13.09 -24.92 0.20
C GLY A 231 -11.89 -25.36 1.03
N VAL A 232 -10.99 -24.42 1.33
CA VAL A 232 -9.84 -24.62 2.21
C VAL A 232 -10.08 -23.80 3.48
N ASN A 233 -9.74 -24.38 4.63
CA ASN A 233 -9.90 -23.72 5.92
C ASN A 233 -9.04 -22.45 6.00
N SER A 234 -9.56 -21.42 6.65
CA SER A 234 -8.79 -20.23 7.01
C SER A 234 -7.81 -20.55 8.13
N SER A 235 -6.68 -19.84 8.15
CA SER A 235 -5.65 -20.01 9.17
C SER A 235 -5.20 -18.64 9.67
N CYS A 236 -5.44 -18.35 10.94
CA CYS A 236 -5.05 -17.08 11.55
C CYS A 236 -4.43 -17.33 12.92
N ASN A 237 -3.21 -16.84 13.12
CA ASN A 237 -2.57 -16.82 14.43
C ASN A 237 -2.67 -15.44 15.12
N TYR A 238 -3.30 -14.46 14.46
CA TYR A 238 -3.58 -13.15 15.01
C TYR A 238 -4.88 -12.56 14.43
N PRO A 239 -5.69 -11.81 15.22
CA PRO A 239 -5.64 -11.73 16.68
C PRO A 239 -5.92 -13.08 17.35
N ALA A 240 -5.72 -13.18 18.66
CA ALA A 240 -5.94 -14.42 19.41
C ALA A 240 -7.39 -14.97 19.32
N SER A 241 -8.34 -14.13 18.91
CA SER A 241 -9.73 -14.55 18.64
C SER A 241 -9.89 -15.36 17.34
N GLY A 242 -8.83 -15.48 16.53
CA GLY A 242 -8.86 -16.20 15.26
C GLY A 242 -9.21 -15.34 14.05
N CYS A 243 -9.55 -15.99 12.95
CA CYS A 243 -9.98 -15.33 11.72
C CYS A 243 -11.34 -14.64 11.88
N PRO A 244 -11.64 -13.62 11.06
CA PRO A 244 -12.96 -12.95 11.04
C PRO A 244 -14.13 -13.87 10.67
#